data_AF-A0A6G6X7F6-F1
#
_entry.id   AF-A0A6G6X7F6-F1
#
_cell.length_a   1.000
_cell.length_b   1.000
_cell.length_c   1.000
_cell.angle_alpha   90.00
_cell.angle_beta   90.00
_cell.angle_gamma   90.00
#
_symmetry.space_group_name_H-M   'P 1'
#
loop_
_entity.id
_entity.type
_entity.pdbx_description
1 polymer ?
#
loop_
_entity_poly.entity_id
_entity_poly.type
_entity_poly.pdbx_seq_one_letter_code
_entity_poly.pdbx_strand_id
1 'polypeptide(L)'
;MCWETGSREFGITYIIDEEGSVTVEGSFTPRKDKLPILPRVGMNIVFNGDYDRLEWFGRGPHENYWDRKDGAAMGLYRSTVAKQYHDYSRPQETGNKTDTRWLTLGDGEGHRVRIWSNDAFQFSALPVLQSDLDHDRTHENHKHGGLVPFRNIVSVNIDHMQMGVGGDNSWGALPLPQYRIPAKQYRWSFVMEPIGEGKAR
;
A
#
# COMPACT_ATOMS: atom_id res chain seq x y z
N MET A 1 -5.44 34.96 20.35
CA MET A 1 -5.67 35.33 18.94
C MET A 1 -5.85 34.03 18.19
N CYS A 2 -7.10 33.67 17.91
CA CYS A 2 -7.49 32.41 17.29
C CYS A 2 -7.17 32.50 15.81
N TRP A 3 -6.29 31.63 15.30
CA TRP A 3 -6.08 31.51 13.87
C TRP A 3 -7.12 30.55 13.33
N GLU A 4 -8.21 31.09 12.77
CA GLU A 4 -9.06 30.34 11.84
C GLU A 4 -8.21 29.95 10.63
N THR A 5 -7.73 28.72 10.63
CA THR A 5 -7.01 28.13 9.50
C THR A 5 -8.00 27.29 8.71
N GLY A 6 -8.63 27.90 7.71
CA GLY A 6 -9.30 27.15 6.65
C GLY A 6 -8.28 26.16 6.08
N SER A 7 -8.53 24.87 6.26
CA SER A 7 -7.55 23.77 6.31
C SER A 7 -7.57 22.94 5.02
N ARG A 8 -6.42 22.31 4.72
CA ARG A 8 -6.24 21.27 3.70
C ARG A 8 -6.45 20.09 4.58
N GLU A 9 -7.65 19.56 4.62
CA GLU A 9 -7.94 18.53 5.59
C GLU A 9 -7.52 17.20 4.99
N PHE A 10 -6.21 17.00 4.99
CA PHE A 10 -5.70 15.68 5.28
C PHE A 10 -5.67 15.57 6.80
N GLY A 11 -6.57 14.76 7.35
CA GLY A 11 -6.66 14.49 8.78
C GLY A 11 -6.35 13.03 9.04
N ILE A 12 -5.51 12.76 10.04
CA ILE A 12 -5.31 11.41 10.57
C ILE A 12 -5.67 11.41 12.04
N THR A 13 -6.47 10.44 12.46
CA THR A 13 -6.77 10.15 13.86
C THR A 13 -6.24 8.77 14.20
N TYR A 14 -5.53 8.67 15.33
CA TYR A 14 -5.05 7.41 15.89
C TYR A 14 -5.84 7.15 17.18
N ILE A 15 -6.47 5.99 17.27
CA ILE A 15 -7.21 5.53 18.44
C ILE A 15 -6.52 4.26 18.93
N ILE A 16 -6.03 4.29 20.17
CA ILE A 16 -5.28 3.19 20.78
C ILE A 16 -6.16 2.61 21.89
N ASP A 17 -6.39 1.31 21.86
CA ASP A 17 -7.14 0.59 22.90
C ASP A 17 -6.23 -0.05 23.96
N GLU A 18 -6.85 -0.64 24.99
CA GLU A 18 -6.14 -1.26 26.11
C GLU A 18 -5.41 -2.56 25.72
N GLU A 19 -5.80 -3.18 24.62
CA GLU A 19 -5.17 -4.36 24.04
C GLU A 19 -3.96 -4.03 23.15
N GLY A 20 -3.66 -2.74 22.94
CA GLY A 20 -2.55 -2.27 22.11
C GLY A 20 -2.86 -2.26 20.62
N SER A 21 -4.13 -2.38 20.23
CA SER A 21 -4.58 -2.15 18.86
C SER A 21 -4.56 -0.66 18.54
N VAL A 22 -4.22 -0.33 17.30
CA VAL A 22 -4.20 1.04 16.79
C VAL A 22 -5.14 1.12 15.61
N THR A 23 -6.30 1.76 15.81
CA THR A 23 -7.18 2.15 14.71
C THR A 23 -6.66 3.46 14.12
N VAL A 24 -6.45 3.46 12.81
CA VAL A 24 -6.01 4.63 12.05
C VAL A 24 -7.14 5.07 11.13
N GLU A 25 -7.60 6.30 11.30
CA GLU A 25 -8.63 6.90 10.45
C GLU A 25 -8.01 8.04 9.63
N GLY A 26 -8.12 7.95 8.32
CA GLY A 26 -7.66 8.96 7.39
C GLY A 26 -8.82 9.67 6.70
N SER A 27 -8.67 10.96 6.48
CA SER A 27 -9.60 11.76 5.68
C SER A 27 -8.83 12.68 4.74
N PHE A 28 -9.37 12.88 3.55
CA PHE A 28 -8.84 13.80 2.56
C PHE A 28 -9.97 14.62 1.96
N THR A 29 -9.85 15.94 2.00
CA THR A 29 -10.77 16.88 1.34
C THR A 29 -9.98 17.80 0.39
N PRO A 30 -10.23 17.74 -0.94
CA PRO A 30 -9.56 18.62 -1.90
C PRO A 30 -10.03 20.08 -1.73
N ARG A 31 -9.08 21.02 -1.71
CA ARG A 31 -9.35 22.47 -1.54
C ARG A 31 -9.56 23.26 -2.83
N LYS A 32 -9.20 22.67 -3.97
CA LYS A 32 -9.41 23.27 -5.29
C LYS A 32 -10.43 22.41 -6.02
N ASP A 33 -11.35 23.05 -6.71
CA ASP A 33 -12.38 22.37 -7.52
C ASP A 33 -11.79 21.48 -8.63
N LYS A 34 -10.50 21.66 -8.96
CA LYS A 34 -9.79 20.92 -10.00
C LYS A 34 -8.38 20.51 -9.56
N LEU A 35 -8.27 19.37 -8.89
CA LEU A 35 -7.03 18.61 -8.81
C LEU A 35 -7.03 17.55 -9.94
N PRO A 36 -5.85 17.13 -10.43
CA PRO A 36 -5.76 15.99 -11.34
C PRO A 36 -6.26 14.72 -10.64
N ILE A 37 -6.47 13.66 -11.43
CA ILE A 37 -6.75 12.32 -10.87
C ILE A 37 -5.65 11.94 -9.87
N LEU A 38 -6.05 11.28 -8.79
CA LEU A 38 -5.12 10.83 -7.76
C LEU A 38 -4.52 9.48 -8.18
N PRO A 39 -3.22 9.25 -7.98
CA PRO A 39 -2.62 7.95 -8.24
C PRO A 39 -3.02 6.92 -7.16
N ARG A 40 -3.16 7.37 -5.91
CA ARG A 40 -3.38 6.53 -4.72
C ARG A 40 -4.02 7.34 -3.60
N VAL A 41 -4.85 6.68 -2.78
CA VAL A 41 -5.39 7.17 -1.51
C VAL A 41 -5.15 6.08 -0.46
N GLY A 42 -4.33 6.38 0.54
CA GLY A 42 -3.84 5.40 1.50
C GLY A 42 -2.79 5.97 2.43
N MET A 43 -2.09 5.08 3.13
CA MET A 43 -0.97 5.41 4.01
C MET A 43 0.21 4.49 3.74
N ASN A 44 1.42 5.02 3.88
CA ASN A 44 2.64 4.23 3.90
C ASN A 44 3.19 4.15 5.32
N ILE A 45 3.60 2.95 5.73
CA ILE A 45 4.23 2.68 7.02
C ILE A 45 5.51 1.90 6.75
N VAL A 46 6.59 2.25 7.47
CA VAL A 46 7.88 1.56 7.36
C VAL A 46 8.15 0.78 8.64
N PHE A 47 8.27 -0.53 8.51
CA PHE A 47 8.63 -1.45 9.59
C PHE A 47 10.13 -1.77 9.53
N ASN A 48 10.67 -2.32 10.62
CA ASN A 48 11.99 -2.95 10.61
C ASN A 48 12.00 -4.12 9.59
N GLY A 49 13.12 -4.29 8.87
CA GLY A 49 13.33 -5.35 7.89
C GLY A 49 13.21 -6.77 8.45
N ASP A 50 13.34 -6.96 9.76
CA ASP A 50 13.15 -8.25 10.41
C ASP A 50 11.72 -8.81 10.22
N TYR A 51 10.72 -7.96 9.96
CA TYR A 51 9.32 -8.33 9.73
C TYR A 51 9.08 -8.86 8.30
N ASP A 52 9.91 -9.79 7.84
CA ASP A 52 9.98 -10.22 6.44
C ASP A 52 8.97 -11.30 6.04
N ARG A 53 8.27 -11.91 7.01
CA ARG A 53 7.29 -12.97 6.80
C ARG A 53 5.92 -12.37 6.51
N LEU A 54 5.44 -12.54 5.28
CA LEU A 54 4.18 -11.97 4.82
C LEU A 54 3.10 -13.06 4.69
N GLU A 55 1.96 -12.85 5.32
CA GLU A 55 0.74 -13.63 5.14
C GLU A 55 -0.41 -12.67 4.81
N TRP A 56 -1.30 -13.02 3.87
CA TRP A 56 -2.48 -12.19 3.59
C TRP A 56 -3.66 -13.02 3.11
N PHE A 57 -4.86 -12.53 3.39
CA PHE A 57 -6.09 -13.00 2.78
C PHE A 57 -6.63 -11.95 1.81
N GLY A 58 -6.58 -12.26 0.52
CA GLY A 58 -6.85 -11.32 -0.57
C GLY A 58 -6.58 -11.96 -1.93
N ARG A 59 -6.39 -11.15 -2.97
CA ARG A 59 -5.98 -11.68 -4.28
C ARG A 59 -4.49 -12.01 -4.35
N GLY A 60 -4.17 -13.13 -5.00
CA GLY A 60 -2.78 -13.56 -5.17
C GLY A 60 -2.61 -14.80 -6.04
N PRO A 61 -1.42 -15.45 -6.01
CA PRO A 61 -0.24 -15.05 -5.24
C PRO A 61 0.56 -13.90 -5.88
N HIS A 62 0.38 -13.63 -7.18
CA HIS A 62 1.12 -12.60 -7.92
C HIS A 62 0.53 -11.19 -7.72
N GLU A 63 1.30 -10.16 -8.11
CA GLU A 63 0.83 -8.77 -8.07
C GLU A 63 -0.38 -8.54 -8.99
N ASN A 64 -1.28 -7.65 -8.58
CA ASN A 64 -2.50 -7.33 -9.31
C ASN A 64 -2.95 -5.89 -9.02
N TYR A 65 -3.76 -5.33 -9.93
CA TYR A 65 -4.21 -3.93 -9.89
C TYR A 65 -5.70 -3.84 -10.22
N TRP A 66 -6.30 -2.66 -9.99
CA TRP A 66 -7.75 -2.47 -10.10
C TRP A 66 -8.32 -2.92 -11.46
N ASP A 67 -7.61 -2.63 -12.55
CA ASP A 67 -7.95 -3.00 -13.93
C ASP A 67 -7.26 -4.29 -14.42
N ARG A 68 -6.49 -4.97 -13.56
CA ARG A 68 -5.73 -6.19 -13.87
C ARG A 68 -5.66 -7.13 -12.68
N LYS A 69 -6.80 -7.71 -12.29
CA LYS A 69 -6.89 -8.62 -11.12
C LYS A 69 -7.62 -9.95 -11.34
N ASP A 70 -8.27 -10.15 -12.49
CA ASP A 70 -9.07 -11.37 -12.73
C ASP A 70 -8.23 -12.65 -12.79
N GLY A 71 -6.94 -12.55 -13.12
CA GLY A 71 -6.00 -13.67 -13.06
C GLY A 71 -5.58 -14.06 -11.63
N ALA A 72 -5.84 -13.22 -10.63
CA ALA A 72 -5.45 -13.44 -9.24
C ALA A 72 -6.66 -13.91 -8.41
N ALA A 73 -6.59 -15.13 -7.89
CA ALA A 73 -7.66 -15.73 -7.10
C ALA A 73 -7.69 -15.17 -5.68
N MET A 74 -8.87 -15.18 -5.04
CA MET A 74 -8.99 -14.93 -3.60
C MET A 74 -8.49 -16.15 -2.83
N GLY A 75 -7.67 -15.93 -1.81
CA GLY A 75 -7.14 -17.00 -0.98
C GLY A 75 -6.25 -16.53 0.15
N LEU A 76 -5.82 -17.49 0.97
CA LEU A 76 -4.78 -17.29 1.98
C LEU A 76 -3.42 -17.58 1.35
N TYR A 77 -2.54 -16.59 1.35
CA TYR A 77 -1.21 -16.70 0.77
C TYR A 77 -0.14 -16.41 1.82
N ARG A 78 1.02 -17.07 1.66
CA ARG A 78 2.21 -16.91 2.49
C ARG A 78 3.42 -16.73 1.60
N SER A 79 4.29 -15.79 1.95
CA SER A 79 5.50 -15.48 1.21
C SER A 79 6.49 -14.70 2.08
N THR A 80 7.53 -14.16 1.48
CA THR A 80 8.40 -13.15 2.06
C THR A 80 8.23 -11.81 1.36
N VAL A 81 8.56 -10.73 2.07
CA VAL A 81 8.57 -9.34 1.54
C VAL A 81 9.46 -9.25 0.30
N ALA A 82 10.66 -9.83 0.34
CA ALA A 82 11.59 -9.85 -0.80
C ALA A 82 10.97 -10.46 -2.08
N LYS A 83 10.15 -11.51 -1.95
CA LYS A 83 9.48 -12.17 -3.09
C LYS A 83 8.34 -11.34 -3.69
N GLN A 84 7.96 -10.22 -3.07
CA GLN A 84 6.89 -9.36 -3.60
C GLN A 84 7.40 -8.34 -4.60
N TYR A 85 8.71 -8.12 -4.66
CA TYR A 85 9.33 -7.28 -5.66
C TYR A 85 9.39 -7.98 -7.02
N HIS A 86 8.86 -7.36 -8.07
CA HIS A 86 9.09 -7.78 -9.45
C HIS A 86 10.17 -6.91 -10.09
N ASP A 87 11.24 -7.54 -10.59
CA ASP A 87 12.33 -6.89 -11.32
C ASP A 87 11.88 -6.52 -12.74
N TYR A 88 11.12 -5.43 -12.83
CA TYR A 88 10.85 -4.79 -14.11
C TYR A 88 12.16 -4.19 -14.67
N SER A 89 12.35 -4.30 -15.99
CA SER A 89 13.56 -3.79 -16.68
C SER A 89 13.92 -2.35 -16.32
N ARG A 90 12.92 -1.53 -15.96
CA ARG A 90 13.06 -0.22 -15.34
C ARG A 90 12.32 -0.26 -13.99
N PRO A 91 12.92 0.26 -12.90
CA PRO A 91 12.23 0.40 -11.62
C PRO A 91 10.92 1.16 -11.76
N GLN A 92 9.84 0.55 -11.27
CA GLN A 92 8.47 1.04 -11.36
C GLN A 92 7.67 0.48 -10.18
N GLU A 93 6.47 1.03 -9.96
CA GLU A 93 5.49 0.50 -9.01
C GLU A 93 5.27 -1.01 -9.23
N THR A 94 5.30 -1.80 -8.15
CA THR A 94 5.20 -3.26 -8.18
C THR A 94 4.67 -3.82 -6.87
N GLY A 95 4.19 -5.07 -6.88
CA GLY A 95 3.90 -5.84 -5.67
C GLY A 95 2.52 -5.61 -5.07
N ASN A 96 1.67 -4.81 -5.71
CA ASN A 96 0.32 -4.51 -5.23
C ASN A 96 -0.56 -5.77 -5.17
N LYS A 97 -1.44 -5.85 -4.17
CA LYS A 97 -2.44 -6.89 -3.96
C LYS A 97 -3.79 -6.24 -3.70
N THR A 98 -4.79 -6.55 -4.52
CA THR A 98 -6.14 -6.00 -4.39
C THR A 98 -7.08 -6.91 -3.61
N ASP A 99 -8.24 -6.37 -3.25
CA ASP A 99 -9.32 -7.05 -2.52
C ASP A 99 -8.85 -7.74 -1.22
N THR A 100 -7.86 -7.15 -0.55
CA THR A 100 -7.27 -7.68 0.69
C THR A 100 -8.19 -7.40 1.86
N ARG A 101 -8.36 -8.40 2.73
CA ARG A 101 -9.12 -8.29 3.99
C ARG A 101 -8.21 -8.08 5.18
N TRP A 102 -7.06 -8.74 5.17
CA TRP A 102 -6.01 -8.53 6.14
C TRP A 102 -4.67 -8.97 5.57
N LEU A 103 -3.59 -8.36 6.07
CA LEU A 103 -2.25 -8.88 5.96
C LEU A 103 -1.62 -9.04 7.35
N THR A 104 -0.55 -9.81 7.44
CA THR A 104 0.26 -9.92 8.64
C THR A 104 1.72 -9.91 8.24
N LEU A 105 2.50 -9.11 8.95
CA LEU A 105 3.95 -9.15 8.93
C LEU A 105 4.43 -9.79 10.22
N GLY A 106 5.46 -10.63 10.14
CA GLY A 106 6.06 -11.25 11.30
C GLY A 106 7.56 -11.39 11.18
N ASP A 107 8.23 -11.48 12.32
CA ASP A 107 9.68 -11.63 12.41
C ASP A 107 10.11 -13.09 12.65
N GLY A 108 11.42 -13.28 12.84
CA GLY A 108 12.01 -14.59 13.18
C GLY A 108 11.78 -15.04 14.62
N GLU A 109 11.34 -14.16 15.50
CA GLU A 109 11.16 -14.39 16.94
C GLU A 109 9.70 -14.71 17.31
N GLY A 110 8.79 -14.61 16.35
CA GLY A 110 7.37 -14.92 16.53
C GLY A 110 6.50 -13.68 16.78
N HIS A 111 7.07 -12.47 16.80
CA HIS A 111 6.29 -11.24 16.85
C HIS A 111 5.58 -11.03 15.52
N ARG A 112 4.32 -10.62 15.59
CA ARG A 112 3.46 -10.44 14.41
C ARG A 112 2.57 -9.22 14.58
N VAL A 113 2.38 -8.47 13.49
CA VAL A 113 1.43 -7.36 13.40
C VAL A 113 0.43 -7.67 12.29
N ARG A 114 -0.86 -7.73 12.64
CA ARG A 114 -1.95 -7.81 11.67
C ARG A 114 -2.38 -6.41 11.26
N ILE A 115 -2.67 -6.24 9.99
CA ILE A 115 -3.29 -5.04 9.44
C ILE A 115 -4.57 -5.47 8.74
N TRP A 116 -5.72 -4.89 9.11
CA TRP A 116 -7.01 -5.22 8.53
C TRP A 116 -7.93 -4.00 8.44
N SER A 117 -8.98 -4.11 7.64
CA SER A 117 -10.03 -3.09 7.54
C SER A 117 -11.39 -3.76 7.34
N ASN A 118 -12.47 -3.06 7.69
CA ASN A 118 -13.83 -3.52 7.43
C ASN A 118 -14.11 -3.60 5.92
N ASP A 119 -13.57 -2.65 5.17
CA ASP A 119 -13.62 -2.65 3.71
C ASP A 119 -12.41 -3.39 3.13
N ALA A 120 -12.57 -3.92 1.91
CA ALA A 120 -11.42 -4.45 1.20
C ALA A 120 -10.46 -3.31 0.83
N PHE A 121 -9.16 -3.55 0.96
CA PHE A 121 -8.11 -2.58 0.65
C PHE A 121 -7.07 -3.18 -0.31
N GLN A 122 -6.17 -2.34 -0.79
CA GLN A 122 -5.00 -2.76 -1.56
C GLN A 122 -3.73 -2.59 -0.72
N PHE A 123 -2.73 -3.45 -0.91
CA PHE A 123 -1.46 -3.27 -0.24
C PHE A 123 -0.28 -3.67 -1.10
N SER A 124 0.87 -3.08 -0.82
CA SER A 124 2.18 -3.62 -1.20
C SER A 124 3.09 -3.63 0.02
N ALA A 125 4.00 -4.59 0.07
CA ALA A 125 5.02 -4.70 1.12
C ALA A 125 6.35 -5.04 0.45
N LEU A 126 7.29 -4.09 0.47
CA LEU A 126 8.55 -4.20 -0.27
C LEU A 126 9.76 -3.84 0.61
N PRO A 127 10.94 -4.43 0.37
CA PRO A 127 12.15 -4.12 1.11
C PRO A 127 12.88 -2.88 0.54
N VAL A 128 12.14 -1.93 -0.01
CA VAL A 128 12.66 -0.72 -0.68
C VAL A 128 11.81 0.48 -0.28
N LEU A 129 12.36 1.69 -0.36
CA LEU A 129 11.55 2.90 -0.25
C LEU A 129 10.80 3.15 -1.57
N GLN A 130 9.66 3.85 -1.50
CA GLN A 130 8.95 4.25 -2.72
C GLN A 130 9.83 5.10 -3.63
N SER A 131 10.68 5.95 -3.06
CA SER A 131 11.65 6.76 -3.81
C SER A 131 12.71 5.93 -4.56
N ASP A 132 12.96 4.69 -4.13
CA ASP A 132 13.90 3.80 -4.83
C ASP A 132 13.29 3.24 -6.14
N LEU A 133 11.97 3.34 -6.31
CA LEU A 133 11.23 2.96 -7.52
C LEU A 133 11.00 4.15 -8.46
N ASP A 134 11.33 5.37 -8.04
CA ASP A 134 11.20 6.55 -8.87
C ASP A 134 12.17 6.49 -10.03
N HIS A 135 11.66 6.76 -11.23
CA HIS A 135 12.50 6.80 -12.42
C HIS A 135 13.41 8.04 -12.39
N ASP A 136 14.67 7.82 -12.01
CA ASP A 136 15.74 8.80 -12.06
C ASP A 136 16.87 8.29 -12.94
N ARG A 137 17.11 8.97 -14.07
CA ARG A 137 18.17 8.61 -15.03
C ARG A 137 19.56 9.02 -14.55
N THR A 138 19.65 9.87 -13.52
CA THR A 138 20.91 10.35 -12.95
C THR A 138 21.44 9.41 -11.86
N HIS A 139 20.54 8.70 -11.17
CA HIS A 139 20.89 7.73 -10.13
C HIS A 139 21.15 6.34 -10.73
N GLU A 140 22.32 5.75 -10.47
CA GLU A 140 22.72 4.47 -11.10
C GLU A 140 21.75 3.33 -10.76
N ASN A 141 21.28 3.28 -9.51
CA ASN A 141 20.40 2.23 -9.03
C ASN A 141 18.96 2.32 -9.55
N HIS A 142 18.57 3.45 -10.19
CA HIS A 142 17.18 3.69 -10.63
C HIS A 142 16.99 3.45 -12.13
N LYS A 143 18.03 2.94 -12.82
CA LYS A 143 18.01 2.66 -14.26
C LYS A 143 17.46 1.27 -14.58
N HIS A 144 17.77 0.29 -13.73
CA HIS A 144 17.44 -1.13 -13.93
C HIS A 144 16.89 -1.72 -12.63
N GLY A 145 15.80 -2.51 -12.71
CA GLY A 145 15.13 -3.08 -11.52
C GLY A 145 16.08 -3.91 -10.66
N GLY A 146 16.92 -4.73 -11.27
CA GLY A 146 17.94 -5.53 -10.58
C GLY A 146 19.02 -4.73 -9.83
N LEU A 147 19.08 -3.40 -9.97
CA LEU A 147 19.99 -2.53 -9.23
C LEU A 147 19.32 -1.81 -8.05
N VAL A 148 18.01 -1.95 -7.87
CA VAL A 148 17.28 -1.32 -6.76
C VAL A 148 17.75 -1.95 -5.44
N PRO A 149 18.29 -1.17 -4.50
CA PRO A 149 18.89 -1.72 -3.29
C PRO A 149 17.80 -2.18 -2.33
N PHE A 150 17.82 -3.46 -1.97
CA PHE A 150 17.03 -3.93 -0.84
C PHE A 150 17.65 -3.39 0.45
N ARG A 151 16.80 -2.80 1.28
CA ARG A 151 17.14 -2.15 2.55
C ARG A 151 16.66 -3.01 3.71
N ASN A 152 17.21 -2.79 4.91
CA ASN A 152 16.72 -3.45 6.12
C ASN A 152 15.44 -2.78 6.66
N ILE A 153 14.40 -2.72 5.83
CA ILE A 153 13.08 -2.17 6.15
C ILE A 153 12.01 -2.99 5.44
N VAL A 154 10.75 -2.82 5.85
CA VAL A 154 9.57 -3.22 5.07
C VAL A 154 8.69 -1.99 4.88
N SER A 155 8.65 -1.44 3.67
CA SER A 155 7.72 -0.35 3.32
C SER A 155 6.39 -0.95 2.90
N VAL A 156 5.34 -0.61 3.65
CA VAL A 156 3.98 -1.13 3.45
C VAL A 156 3.07 0.01 3.02
N ASN A 157 2.47 -0.10 1.83
CA ASN A 157 1.35 0.73 1.44
C ASN A 157 0.05 0.06 1.86
N ILE A 158 -0.83 0.79 2.53
CA ILE A 158 -2.17 0.35 2.95
C ILE A 158 -3.15 1.32 2.30
N ASP A 159 -3.69 0.89 1.16
CA ASP A 159 -4.41 1.76 0.24
C ASP A 159 -5.89 1.47 0.27
N HIS A 160 -6.68 2.50 0.57
CA HIS A 160 -8.11 2.45 0.26
C HIS A 160 -8.32 2.21 -1.23
N MET A 161 -7.50 2.85 -2.07
CA MET A 161 -7.46 2.61 -3.50
C MET A 161 -6.18 3.11 -4.15
N GLN A 162 -5.75 2.38 -5.17
CA GLN A 162 -4.77 2.78 -6.16
C GLN A 162 -5.41 2.67 -7.53
N MET A 163 -5.14 3.64 -8.42
CA MET A 163 -5.70 3.64 -9.77
C MET A 163 -5.20 2.43 -10.59
N GLY A 164 -5.91 2.10 -11.66
CA GLY A 164 -5.49 1.07 -12.61
C GLY A 164 -4.16 1.39 -13.29
N VAL A 165 -3.54 0.38 -13.91
CA VAL A 165 -2.27 0.53 -14.64
C VAL A 165 -2.47 1.09 -16.05
N GLY A 166 -3.63 0.84 -16.65
CA GLY A 166 -3.92 1.15 -18.05
C GLY A 166 -3.21 0.19 -19.01
N GLY A 167 -2.89 0.69 -20.21
CA GLY A 167 -2.13 -0.08 -21.20
C GLY A 167 -2.69 -0.09 -22.62
N ASP A 168 -3.79 0.62 -22.91
CA ASP A 168 -4.31 0.76 -24.29
C ASP A 168 -3.23 1.29 -25.25
N ASN A 169 -2.37 2.18 -24.75
CA ASN A 169 -1.06 2.48 -25.32
C ASN A 169 -0.07 2.96 -24.24
N SER A 170 1.19 3.11 -24.61
CA SER A 170 2.27 3.57 -23.71
C SER A 170 2.76 4.99 -24.01
N TRP A 171 1.96 5.81 -24.71
CA TRP A 171 2.34 7.16 -25.16
C TRP A 171 1.26 8.23 -24.90
N GLY A 172 0.38 8.00 -23.92
CA GLY A 172 -0.50 9.06 -23.39
C GLY A 172 -1.88 8.59 -22.91
N ALA A 173 -2.30 7.36 -23.22
CA ALA A 173 -3.54 6.83 -22.67
C ALA A 173 -3.46 6.67 -21.15
N LEU A 174 -4.50 7.11 -20.46
CA LEU A 174 -4.72 6.87 -19.04
C LEU A 174 -5.54 5.58 -18.85
N PRO A 175 -5.55 4.98 -17.64
CA PRO A 175 -6.48 3.89 -17.31
C PRO A 175 -7.92 4.25 -17.68
N LEU A 176 -8.80 3.29 -17.94
CA LEU A 176 -10.20 3.62 -18.25
C LEU A 176 -10.86 4.41 -17.10
N PRO A 177 -11.84 5.30 -17.37
CA PRO A 177 -12.40 6.20 -16.34
C PRO A 177 -12.86 5.52 -15.05
N GLN A 178 -13.40 4.30 -15.14
CA GLN A 178 -13.85 3.51 -13.98
C GLN A 178 -12.73 3.01 -13.06
N TYR A 179 -11.48 3.08 -13.51
CA TYR A 179 -10.28 2.68 -12.75
C TYR A 179 -9.43 3.88 -12.35
N ARG A 180 -9.98 5.10 -12.42
CA ARG A 180 -9.32 6.34 -11.98
C ARG A 180 -9.86 6.79 -10.63
N ILE A 181 -9.02 7.48 -9.87
CA ILE A 181 -9.42 8.07 -8.58
C ILE A 181 -9.69 9.56 -8.81
N PRO A 182 -10.95 10.02 -8.87
CA PRO A 182 -11.25 11.44 -8.98
C PRO A 182 -10.82 12.18 -7.72
N ALA A 183 -10.34 13.41 -7.83
CA ALA A 183 -10.01 14.21 -6.65
C ALA A 183 -11.28 14.76 -5.97
N LYS A 184 -11.92 13.92 -5.15
CA LYS A 184 -13.06 14.24 -4.28
C LYS A 184 -12.71 13.95 -2.82
N GLN A 185 -13.68 14.11 -1.93
CA GLN A 185 -13.50 13.73 -0.53
C GLN A 185 -13.37 12.21 -0.38
N TYR A 186 -12.41 11.78 0.44
CA TYR A 186 -12.20 10.38 0.81
C TYR A 186 -12.08 10.23 2.32
N ARG A 187 -12.52 9.07 2.82
CA ARG A 187 -12.26 8.59 4.19
C ARG A 187 -11.89 7.12 4.10
N TRP A 188 -10.96 6.72 4.94
CA TRP A 188 -10.55 5.32 5.05
C TRP A 188 -10.13 5.03 6.49
N SER A 189 -10.19 3.76 6.87
CA SER A 189 -9.63 3.31 8.13
C SER A 189 -9.04 1.92 8.00
N PHE A 190 -8.07 1.64 8.86
CA PHE A 190 -7.53 0.31 9.08
C PHE A 190 -7.10 0.17 10.54
N VAL A 191 -6.93 -1.07 10.98
CA VAL A 191 -6.51 -1.41 12.32
C VAL A 191 -5.20 -2.15 12.23
N MET A 192 -4.24 -1.76 13.08
CA MET A 192 -3.01 -2.49 13.31
C MET A 192 -3.05 -3.09 14.70
N GLU A 193 -2.87 -4.40 14.82
CA GLU A 193 -2.89 -5.07 16.11
C GLU A 193 -1.76 -6.10 16.24
N PRO A 194 -1.15 -6.23 17.43
CA PRO A 194 -0.23 -7.31 17.70
C PRO A 194 -0.98 -8.65 17.75
N ILE A 195 -0.47 -9.67 17.05
CA ILE A 195 -0.95 -11.05 17.21
C ILE A 195 -0.01 -11.78 18.17
N GLY A 196 -0.46 -12.03 19.40
CA GLY A 196 0.20 -12.97 20.30
C GLY A 196 -0.09 -14.43 19.92
N GLU A 197 0.74 -15.37 20.38
CA GLU A 197 0.42 -16.80 20.29
C GLU A 197 -0.97 -17.06 20.93
N GLY A 198 -1.96 -17.40 20.10
CA GLY A 198 -3.33 -17.73 20.54
C GLY A 198 -4.44 -16.74 20.14
N LYS A 199 -4.13 -15.56 19.59
CA LYS A 199 -5.18 -14.68 19.01
C LYS A 199 -5.48 -15.08 17.56
N ALA A 200 -6.23 -16.18 17.39
CA ALA A 200 -6.95 -16.44 16.15
C ALA A 200 -8.33 -15.76 16.23
N ARG A 201 -8.48 -14.61 15.55
CA ARG A 201 -9.79 -14.16 15.07
C ARG A 201 -9.81 -14.36 13.56
#